data_AF-A0AA40LNY1-F1
#
_entry.id   AF-A0AA40LNY1-F1
#
_cell.length_a   1.000
_cell.length_b   1.000
_cell.length_c   1.000
_cell.angle_alpha   90.00
_cell.angle_beta   90.00
_cell.angle_gamma   90.00
#
_symmetry.space_group_name_H-M   'P 1'
#
loop_
_entity.id
_entity.type
_entity.pdbx_description
1 polymer ?
#
loop_
_entity_poly.entity_id
_entity_poly.type
_entity_poly.pdbx_seq_one_letter_code
_entity_poly.pdbx_strand_id
1 'polypeptide(L)'
;MVVTFALVNVTTEVKAIEMHHEALLEALPGDSVKNMSVKDVCHGNVAGESKNDLPMEAAGFTAQVIILNHPGQISAEYAPMLDCHTAHIACKFSELKEKIDHHSGKKLEDGPKFLKSSDAAIIYMAPGKPMCVESFSDYPPLGRFAVGDMKQIAAVGVIKAVDKKAAGAGKVTKSAQKAQKAK
;
A
#
# COMPACT_ATOMS: atom_id res chain seq x y z
N MET A 1 -4.75 23.52 5.03
CA MET A 1 -4.03 22.25 5.32
C MET A 1 -3.09 21.94 4.17
N VAL A 2 -1.89 21.39 4.42
CA VAL A 2 -0.93 21.02 3.36
C VAL A 2 -0.79 19.51 3.32
N VAL A 3 -1.07 18.93 2.15
CA VAL A 3 -1.04 17.49 1.91
C VAL A 3 0.03 17.14 0.90
N THR A 4 0.60 15.95 1.04
CA THR A 4 1.58 15.39 0.11
C THR A 4 1.05 14.07 -0.40
N PHE A 5 1.15 13.89 -1.72
CA PHE A 5 0.82 12.66 -2.41
C PHE A 5 2.09 11.81 -2.56
N ALA A 6 2.07 10.61 -1.96
CA ALA A 6 3.14 9.64 -2.09
C ALA A 6 3.29 9.15 -3.54
N LEU A 7 4.47 8.61 -3.87
CA LEU A 7 4.91 8.11 -5.19
C LEU A 7 5.20 9.19 -6.22
N VAL A 8 4.34 10.20 -6.31
CA VAL A 8 4.55 11.38 -7.18
C VAL A 8 5.24 12.52 -6.45
N ASN A 9 5.34 12.42 -5.11
CA ASN A 9 5.93 13.40 -4.21
C ASN A 9 5.45 14.82 -4.51
N VAL A 10 4.14 14.99 -4.71
CA VAL A 10 3.55 16.31 -4.97
C VAL A 10 2.97 16.84 -3.67
N THR A 11 3.41 18.02 -3.24
CA THR A 11 2.90 18.68 -2.04
C THR A 11 2.06 19.89 -2.41
N THR A 12 0.81 19.93 -1.93
CA THR A 12 -0.15 20.98 -2.25
C THR A 12 -1.02 21.39 -1.05
N GLU A 13 -1.56 22.59 -1.12
CA GLU A 13 -2.57 23.07 -0.18
C GLU A 13 -3.97 22.56 -0.59
N VAL A 14 -4.73 22.09 0.40
CA VAL A 14 -6.16 21.78 0.25
C VAL A 14 -6.95 23.07 0.33
N LYS A 15 -7.70 23.39 -0.73
CA LYS A 15 -8.50 24.62 -0.83
C LYS A 15 -9.94 24.45 -0.38
N ALA A 16 -10.56 23.34 -0.74
CA ALA A 16 -11.94 23.01 -0.43
C ALA A 16 -12.10 21.48 -0.42
N ILE A 17 -13.13 21.01 0.28
CA ILE A 17 -13.53 19.61 0.34
C ILE A 17 -14.98 19.56 -0.11
N GLU A 18 -15.31 18.66 -1.03
CA GLU A 18 -16.67 18.48 -1.52
C GLU A 18 -17.06 17.00 -1.49
N MET A 19 -18.28 16.72 -1.04
CA MET A 19 -18.90 15.40 -1.06
C MET A 19 -20.31 15.54 -1.62
N HIS A 20 -20.65 14.75 -2.64
CA HIS A 20 -21.98 14.79 -3.28
C HIS A 20 -22.47 16.19 -3.71
N HIS A 21 -21.57 17.05 -4.20
CA HIS A 21 -21.82 18.45 -4.59
C HIS A 21 -22.12 19.41 -3.43
N GLU A 22 -21.87 18.99 -2.20
CA GLU A 22 -21.95 19.85 -1.02
C GLU A 22 -20.54 20.13 -0.48
N ALA A 23 -20.30 21.39 -0.13
CA ALA A 23 -19.04 21.81 0.47
C ALA A 23 -18.99 21.35 1.93
N LEU A 24 -17.90 20.68 2.30
CA LEU A 24 -17.65 20.24 3.67
C LEU A 24 -16.56 21.09 4.31
N LEU A 25 -16.71 21.35 5.61
CA LEU A 25 -15.70 22.03 6.41
C LEU A 25 -14.53 21.10 6.75
N GLU A 26 -14.83 19.83 7.00
CA GLU A 26 -13.88 18.75 7.25
C GLU A 26 -14.40 17.44 6.65
N ALA A 27 -13.47 16.52 6.34
CA ALA A 27 -13.80 15.16 5.92
C ALA A 27 -13.38 14.19 7.02
N LEU A 28 -14.27 13.28 7.37
CA LEU A 28 -14.05 12.26 8.40
C LEU A 28 -13.66 10.91 7.76
N PRO A 29 -13.07 9.99 8.54
CA PRO A 29 -12.78 8.65 8.05
C PRO A 29 -14.04 7.95 7.50
N GLY A 30 -14.00 7.58 6.22
CA GLY A 30 -15.12 6.95 5.50
C GLY A 30 -15.79 7.84 4.44
N ASP A 31 -15.55 9.15 4.47
CA ASP A 31 -16.11 10.08 3.50
C ASP A 31 -15.47 9.92 2.11
N SER A 32 -16.30 9.93 1.06
CA SER A 32 -15.84 9.89 -0.32
C SER A 32 -15.75 11.31 -0.88
N VAL A 33 -14.59 11.94 -0.69
CA VAL A 33 -14.30 13.27 -1.24
C VAL A 33 -13.98 13.16 -2.72
N LYS A 34 -14.65 13.97 -3.56
CA LYS A 34 -14.42 14.01 -5.02
C LYS A 34 -13.76 15.32 -5.43
N ASN A 35 -13.19 15.34 -6.64
CA ASN A 35 -12.53 16.49 -7.30
C ASN A 35 -11.10 16.82 -6.85
N MET A 36 -10.12 16.05 -7.33
CA MET A 36 -8.71 16.45 -7.33
C MET A 36 -8.32 17.04 -8.69
N SER A 37 -7.89 18.30 -8.73
CA SER A 37 -7.46 19.00 -9.96
C SER A 37 -5.96 18.90 -10.24
N VAL A 38 -5.23 18.09 -9.47
CA VAL A 38 -3.79 17.91 -9.62
C VAL A 38 -3.54 16.90 -10.73
N LYS A 39 -3.10 17.38 -11.91
CA LYS A 39 -2.84 16.56 -13.10
C LYS A 39 -1.86 15.41 -12.89
N ASP A 40 -1.02 15.52 -11.87
CA ASP A 40 0.07 14.60 -11.60
C ASP A 40 -0.32 13.48 -10.59
N VAL A 41 -1.58 13.42 -10.13
CA VAL A 41 -2.05 12.40 -9.16
C VAL A 41 -2.95 11.38 -9.86
N CYS A 42 -2.71 10.10 -9.60
CA CYS A 42 -3.44 8.98 -10.17
C CYS A 42 -4.05 8.07 -9.09
N HIS A 43 -4.95 7.19 -9.53
CA HIS A 43 -5.50 6.13 -8.68
C HIS A 43 -4.38 5.26 -8.11
N GLY A 44 -4.45 4.94 -6.82
CA GLY A 44 -3.39 4.22 -6.10
C GLY A 44 -2.35 5.11 -5.41
N ASN A 45 -2.34 6.44 -5.64
CA ASN A 45 -1.57 7.34 -4.78
C ASN A 45 -2.24 7.52 -3.41
N VAL A 46 -1.42 7.70 -2.38
CA VAL A 46 -1.88 7.94 -1.00
C VAL A 46 -1.55 9.39 -0.63
N ALA A 47 -2.54 10.11 -0.12
CA ALA A 47 -2.37 11.47 0.38
C ALA A 47 -2.26 11.44 1.90
N GLY A 48 -1.29 12.18 2.44
CA GLY A 48 -1.15 12.39 3.88
C GLY A 48 -0.79 13.84 4.20
N GLU A 49 -0.93 14.25 5.45
CA GLU A 49 -0.52 15.58 5.87
C GLU A 49 1.00 15.68 5.91
N SER A 50 1.59 16.73 5.33
CA SER A 50 3.04 16.84 5.19
C SER A 50 3.82 16.93 6.51
N LYS A 51 3.13 17.15 7.63
CA LYS A 51 3.72 17.31 8.97
C LYS A 51 3.39 16.17 9.93
N ASN A 52 2.53 15.23 9.53
CA ASN A 52 2.04 14.16 10.41
C ASN A 52 2.08 12.83 9.65
N ASP A 53 3.06 12.00 9.99
CA ASP A 53 3.38 10.70 9.39
C ASP A 53 3.14 10.63 7.87
N LEU A 54 4.13 11.10 7.12
CA LEU A 54 4.01 11.22 5.68
C LEU A 54 3.99 9.82 5.01
N PRO A 55 3.02 9.52 4.13
CA PRO A 55 3.04 8.29 3.35
C PRO A 55 4.24 8.27 2.41
N MET A 56 4.95 7.14 2.34
CA MET A 56 6.18 7.00 1.56
C MET A 56 6.12 5.80 0.61
N GLU A 57 6.93 5.85 -0.44
CA GLU A 57 7.13 4.71 -1.34
C GLU A 57 7.71 3.53 -0.55
N ALA A 58 7.14 2.34 -0.71
CA ALA A 58 7.68 1.10 -0.18
C ALA A 58 8.79 0.57 -1.11
N ALA A 59 10.01 0.42 -0.59
CA ALA A 59 11.08 -0.29 -1.27
C ALA A 59 10.82 -1.81 -1.27
N GLY A 60 10.19 -2.30 -0.20
CA GLY A 60 9.71 -3.66 -0.04
C GLY A 60 8.90 -3.77 1.25
N PHE A 61 8.25 -4.90 1.45
CA PHE A 61 7.46 -5.13 2.67
C PHE A 61 7.40 -6.60 3.02
N THR A 62 7.35 -6.89 4.33
CA THR A 62 7.13 -8.24 4.85
C THR A 62 5.64 -8.41 5.16
N ALA A 63 5.03 -9.43 4.59
CA ALA A 63 3.62 -9.72 4.75
C ALA A 63 3.37 -11.17 5.17
N GLN A 64 2.30 -11.36 5.94
CA GLN A 64 1.72 -12.67 6.20
C GLN A 64 0.68 -12.97 5.12
N VAL A 65 0.88 -14.05 4.38
CA VAL A 65 0.05 -14.42 3.22
C VAL A 65 -0.54 -15.80 3.45
N ILE A 66 -1.81 -15.97 3.11
CA ILE A 66 -2.53 -17.26 3.13
C ILE A 66 -2.90 -17.59 1.69
N ILE A 67 -2.43 -18.74 1.20
CA ILE A 67 -2.73 -19.23 -0.14
C ILE A 67 -4.11 -19.89 -0.13
N LEU A 68 -4.99 -19.45 -1.02
CA LEU A 68 -6.37 -19.93 -1.09
C LEU A 68 -6.49 -21.06 -2.11
N ASN A 69 -6.86 -20.73 -3.35
CA ASN A 69 -7.12 -21.68 -4.42
C ASN A 69 -6.15 -21.44 -5.59
N HIS A 70 -4.91 -21.90 -5.42
CA HIS A 70 -3.91 -21.87 -6.50
C HIS A 70 -3.71 -23.28 -7.06
N PRO A 71 -3.85 -23.51 -8.39
CA PRO A 71 -3.77 -24.85 -8.97
C PRO A 71 -2.35 -25.42 -9.01
N GLY A 72 -1.33 -24.56 -8.88
CA GLY A 72 0.08 -24.94 -8.89
C GLY A 72 0.79 -24.66 -7.57
N GLN A 73 2.11 -24.59 -7.64
CA GLN A 73 2.98 -24.24 -6.51
C GLN A 73 3.50 -22.81 -6.70
N ILE A 74 3.53 -22.04 -5.62
CA ILE A 74 4.11 -20.69 -5.59
C ILE A 74 5.53 -20.81 -5.08
N SER A 75 6.50 -20.28 -5.81
CA SER A 75 7.91 -20.26 -5.43
C SER A 75 8.41 -18.81 -5.34
N ALA A 76 9.63 -18.63 -4.82
CA ALA A 76 10.30 -17.33 -4.92
C ALA A 76 10.33 -16.87 -6.39
N GLU A 77 10.42 -15.55 -6.59
CA GLU A 77 10.36 -14.89 -7.89
C GLU A 77 8.97 -14.86 -8.56
N TYR A 78 7.95 -15.49 -7.96
CA TYR A 78 6.56 -15.35 -8.40
C TYR A 78 6.09 -13.89 -8.33
N ALA A 79 5.52 -13.37 -9.41
CA ALA A 79 5.17 -11.95 -9.54
C ALA A 79 3.70 -11.72 -9.95
N PRO A 80 2.74 -12.02 -9.06
CA PRO A 80 1.31 -11.82 -9.32
C PRO A 80 0.90 -10.34 -9.19
N MET A 81 -0.32 -10.05 -9.63
CA MET A 81 -0.94 -8.74 -9.39
C MET A 81 -1.47 -8.66 -7.96
N LEU A 82 -1.12 -7.59 -7.25
CA LEU A 82 -1.68 -7.27 -5.93
C LEU A 82 -2.70 -6.14 -6.05
N ASP A 83 -3.86 -6.38 -5.44
CA ASP A 83 -4.85 -5.36 -5.11
C ASP A 83 -4.68 -4.99 -3.64
N CYS A 84 -4.18 -3.79 -3.38
CA CYS A 84 -4.09 -3.21 -2.04
C CYS A 84 -4.74 -1.84 -2.09
N HIS A 85 -5.68 -1.54 -1.19
CA HIS A 85 -6.50 -0.33 -1.22
C HIS A 85 -7.10 -0.05 -2.62
N THR A 86 -6.53 0.92 -3.31
CA THR A 86 -6.82 1.40 -4.66
C THR A 86 -5.66 1.14 -5.63
N ALA A 87 -4.51 0.65 -5.16
CA ALA A 87 -3.39 0.27 -6.00
C ALA A 87 -3.57 -1.15 -6.57
N HIS A 88 -3.31 -1.27 -7.87
CA HIS A 88 -3.27 -2.55 -8.59
C HIS A 88 -1.88 -2.70 -9.24
N ILE A 89 -0.96 -3.39 -8.56
CA ILE A 89 0.47 -3.41 -8.91
C ILE A 89 1.02 -4.84 -8.83
N ALA A 90 1.82 -5.24 -9.83
CA ALA A 90 2.57 -6.48 -9.78
C ALA A 90 3.62 -6.42 -8.67
N CYS A 91 3.60 -7.37 -7.73
CA CYS A 91 4.62 -7.47 -6.68
C CYS A 91 5.30 -8.82 -6.74
N LYS A 92 6.63 -8.80 -6.68
CA LYS A 92 7.46 -9.99 -6.71
C LYS A 92 7.60 -10.57 -5.31
N PHE A 93 7.45 -11.89 -5.20
CA PHE A 93 7.70 -12.67 -3.99
C PHE A 93 9.21 -12.89 -3.91
N SER A 94 9.92 -11.89 -3.41
CA SER A 94 11.38 -11.88 -3.39
C SER A 94 11.96 -12.99 -2.52
N GLU A 95 11.36 -13.22 -1.35
CA GLU A 95 11.83 -14.24 -0.42
C GLU A 95 10.65 -14.85 0.35
N LEU A 96 10.57 -16.19 0.34
CA LEU A 96 9.69 -16.94 1.21
C LEU A 96 10.41 -17.16 2.53
N LYS A 97 10.15 -16.31 3.53
CA LYS A 97 10.91 -16.33 4.79
C LYS A 97 10.53 -17.53 5.64
N GLU A 98 9.24 -17.71 5.91
CA GLU A 98 8.78 -18.72 6.85
C GLU A 98 7.45 -19.30 6.40
N LYS A 99 7.27 -20.61 6.56
CA LYS A 99 5.94 -21.22 6.55
C LYS A 99 5.39 -21.20 7.97
N ILE A 100 4.13 -20.80 8.11
CA ILE A 100 3.46 -20.69 9.41
C ILE A 100 2.15 -21.46 9.40
N ASP A 101 1.71 -21.87 10.58
CA ASP A 101 0.36 -22.36 10.77
C ASP A 101 -0.63 -21.19 10.76
N HIS A 102 -1.70 -21.28 9.96
CA HIS A 102 -2.62 -20.17 9.76
C HIS A 102 -3.49 -19.85 10.98
N HIS A 103 -3.73 -20.81 11.88
CA HIS A 103 -4.53 -20.61 13.09
C HIS A 103 -3.69 -20.07 14.24
N SER A 104 -2.56 -20.71 14.52
CA SER A 104 -1.71 -20.42 15.68
C SER A 104 -0.61 -19.41 15.40
N GLY A 105 -0.29 -19.14 14.12
CA GLY A 105 0.82 -18.28 13.71
C GLY A 105 2.20 -18.86 14.02
N LYS A 106 2.29 -20.11 14.48
CA LYS A 106 3.57 -20.75 14.81
C LYS A 106 4.34 -21.08 13.54
N LYS A 107 5.65 -20.80 13.56
CA LYS A 107 6.58 -21.19 12.51
C LYS A 107 6.64 -22.71 12.37
N LEU A 108 6.43 -23.19 11.15
CA LEU A 108 6.49 -24.61 10.78
C LEU A 108 7.79 -24.93 10.05
N GLU A 109 8.23 -24.06 9.14
CA GLU A 109 9.42 -24.27 8.30
C GLU A 109 10.11 -22.92 8.04
N ASP A 110 11.44 -22.94 7.99
CA ASP A 110 12.27 -21.80 7.63
C ASP A 110 12.68 -21.90 6.15
N GLY A 111 12.50 -20.83 5.38
CA GLY A 111 12.86 -20.78 3.96
C GLY A 111 12.21 -21.86 3.08
N PRO A 112 10.87 -22.01 3.05
CA PRO A 112 10.21 -23.03 2.24
C PRO A 112 10.51 -22.83 0.74
N LYS A 113 10.78 -23.92 0.02
CA LYS A 113 11.06 -23.84 -1.44
C LYS A 113 9.83 -23.49 -2.28
N PHE A 114 8.66 -23.89 -1.82
CA PHE A 114 7.38 -23.62 -2.48
C PHE A 114 6.23 -23.59 -1.46
N LEU A 115 5.14 -22.93 -1.82
CA LEU A 115 3.87 -22.86 -1.09
C LEU A 115 2.75 -23.50 -1.92
N LYS A 116 1.82 -24.16 -1.25
CA LYS A 116 0.62 -24.77 -1.84
C LYS A 116 -0.65 -24.13 -1.28
N SER A 117 -1.78 -24.45 -1.89
CA SER A 117 -3.09 -24.09 -1.36
C SER A 117 -3.26 -24.49 0.11
N SER A 118 -3.89 -23.61 0.89
CA SER A 118 -4.03 -23.67 2.35
C SER A 118 -2.77 -23.42 3.18
N ASP A 119 -1.60 -23.22 2.57
CA ASP A 119 -0.41 -22.82 3.31
C ASP A 119 -0.49 -21.33 3.70
N ALA A 120 0.03 -21.02 4.88
CA ALA A 120 0.31 -19.66 5.29
C ALA A 120 1.82 -19.43 5.40
N ALA A 121 2.29 -18.25 5.04
CA ALA A 121 3.71 -17.92 5.05
C ALA A 121 3.97 -16.45 5.35
N ILE A 122 5.15 -16.17 5.88
CA ILE A 122 5.73 -14.83 5.92
C ILE A 122 6.60 -14.66 4.68
N ILE A 123 6.29 -13.65 3.87
CA ILE A 123 6.91 -13.42 2.57
C ILE A 123 7.42 -11.99 2.53
N TYR A 124 8.65 -11.80 2.05
CA TYR A 124 9.15 -10.49 1.67
C TYR A 124 8.83 -10.23 0.21
N MET A 125 8.19 -9.08 -0.04
CA MET A 125 7.65 -8.70 -1.32
C MET A 125 8.27 -7.40 -1.79
N ALA A 126 8.59 -7.33 -3.09
CA ALA A 126 9.10 -6.13 -3.74
C ALA A 126 8.12 -5.67 -4.82
N PRO A 127 7.57 -4.45 -4.73
CA PRO A 127 6.75 -3.86 -5.79
C PRO A 127 7.51 -3.74 -7.11
N GLY A 128 6.91 -4.14 -8.22
CA GLY A 128 7.50 -3.94 -9.56
C GLY A 128 7.38 -2.50 -10.08
N LYS A 129 6.48 -1.70 -9.48
CA LYS A 129 6.30 -0.27 -9.71
C LYS A 129 6.20 0.46 -8.36
N PRO A 130 6.49 1.77 -8.29
CA PRO A 130 6.33 2.53 -7.05
C PRO A 130 4.94 2.32 -6.45
N MET A 131 4.91 1.93 -5.18
CA MET A 131 3.70 1.61 -4.43
C MET A 131 3.82 2.18 -3.02
N CYS A 132 2.71 2.65 -2.45
CA CYS A 132 2.64 3.13 -1.07
C CYS A 132 1.75 2.17 -0.30
N VAL A 133 2.30 1.54 0.73
CA VAL A 133 1.58 0.62 1.60
C VAL A 133 2.05 0.85 3.03
N GLU A 134 1.24 0.44 3.99
CA GLU A 134 1.54 0.62 5.41
C GLU A 134 1.35 -0.70 6.18
N SER A 135 1.92 -0.78 7.38
CA SER A 135 1.67 -1.90 8.27
C SER A 135 0.17 -1.99 8.61
N PHE A 136 -0.36 -3.22 8.65
CA PHE A 136 -1.75 -3.45 9.03
C PHE A 136 -2.06 -2.98 10.46
N SER A 137 -1.07 -3.03 11.36
CA SER A 137 -1.24 -2.58 12.75
C SER A 137 -1.41 -1.06 12.85
N ASP A 138 -0.75 -0.31 11.98
CA ASP A 138 -0.75 1.16 12.02
C ASP A 138 -1.89 1.73 11.17
N TYR A 139 -2.03 1.23 9.93
CA TYR A 139 -3.07 1.66 8.99
C TYR A 139 -3.76 0.44 8.36
N PRO A 140 -4.75 -0.16 9.04
CA PRO A 140 -5.46 -1.36 8.58
C PRO A 140 -5.98 -1.30 7.13
N PRO A 141 -6.54 -0.18 6.62
CA PRO A 141 -7.01 -0.08 5.23
C PRO A 141 -5.90 -0.14 4.17
N LEU A 142 -4.65 0.19 4.53
CA LEU A 142 -3.49 0.20 3.64
C LEU A 142 -2.59 -1.04 3.81
N GLY A 143 -2.89 -1.88 4.81
CA GLY A 143 -2.11 -3.07 5.13
C GLY A 143 -2.76 -4.39 4.73
N ARG A 144 -3.94 -4.39 4.09
CA ARG A 144 -4.61 -5.59 3.57
C ARG A 144 -4.51 -5.64 2.05
N PHE A 145 -4.24 -6.82 1.50
CA PHE A 145 -4.19 -7.00 0.07
C PHE A 145 -4.70 -8.37 -0.38
N ALA A 146 -5.16 -8.42 -1.62
CA ALA A 146 -5.48 -9.64 -2.34
C ALA A 146 -4.44 -9.87 -3.44
N VAL A 147 -4.12 -11.12 -3.67
CA VAL A 147 -3.21 -11.56 -4.74
C VAL A 147 -4.06 -12.21 -5.82
N GLY A 148 -4.11 -11.58 -6.99
CA GLY A 148 -4.80 -12.07 -8.16
C GLY A 148 -3.87 -12.82 -9.11
N ASP A 149 -4.29 -14.00 -9.55
CA ASP A 149 -3.64 -14.75 -10.63
C ASP A 149 -4.69 -15.52 -11.44
N MET A 150 -4.47 -15.69 -12.75
CA MET A 150 -5.35 -16.43 -13.66
C MET A 150 -6.85 -16.10 -13.51
N LYS A 151 -7.19 -14.81 -13.31
CA LYS A 151 -8.56 -14.30 -13.11
C LYS A 151 -9.28 -14.77 -11.83
N GLN A 152 -8.53 -15.25 -10.85
CA GLN A 152 -9.04 -15.62 -9.52
C GLN A 152 -8.13 -15.08 -8.42
N ILE A 153 -8.63 -15.07 -7.18
CA ILE A 153 -7.82 -14.71 -6.01
C ILE A 153 -7.02 -15.95 -5.59
N ALA A 154 -5.70 -15.88 -5.78
CA ALA A 154 -4.78 -16.96 -5.42
C ALA A 154 -4.40 -16.93 -3.94
N ALA A 155 -4.30 -15.74 -3.35
CA ALA A 155 -3.94 -15.56 -1.95
C ALA A 155 -4.48 -14.25 -1.38
N VAL A 156 -4.49 -14.14 -0.06
CA VAL A 156 -4.78 -12.90 0.68
C VAL A 156 -3.70 -12.66 1.70
N GLY A 157 -3.42 -11.41 2.04
CA GLY A 157 -2.35 -11.10 2.98
C GLY A 157 -2.55 -9.84 3.79
N VAL A 158 -1.79 -9.77 4.87
CA VAL A 158 -1.67 -8.62 5.76
C VAL A 158 -0.20 -8.22 5.90
N ILE A 159 0.08 -6.94 5.74
CA ILE A 159 1.42 -6.36 5.83
C ILE A 159 1.81 -6.25 7.31
N LYS A 160 2.98 -6.78 7.66
CA LYS A 160 3.53 -6.75 9.02
C LYS A 160 4.54 -5.62 9.21
N ALA A 161 5.34 -5.37 8.19
CA ALA A 161 6.38 -4.35 8.20
C ALA A 161 6.66 -3.85 6.78
N VAL A 162 6.98 -2.57 6.65
CA VAL A 162 7.26 -1.91 5.37
C VAL A 162 8.63 -1.25 5.44
N ASP A 163 9.47 -1.52 4.46
CA ASP A 163 10.74 -0.82 4.27
C ASP A 163 10.46 0.43 3.43
N LYS A 164 10.29 1.57 4.10
CA LYS A 164 10.02 2.86 3.45
C LYS A 164 11.30 3.34 2.73
N LYS A 165 11.16 3.70 1.47
CA LYS A 165 12.22 4.35 0.69
C LYS A 165 12.38 5.79 1.19
N ALA A 166 13.61 6.26 1.27
CA ALA A 166 13.90 7.64 1.66
C ALA A 166 13.11 8.63 0.77
N ALA A 167 12.42 9.56 1.42
CA ALA A 167 11.64 10.58 0.72
C ALA A 167 12.56 11.43 -0.18
N GLY A 168 12.35 11.34 -1.49
CA GLY A 168 12.98 12.26 -2.44
C GLY A 168 12.35 13.65 -2.36
N ALA A 169 13.12 14.69 -2.66
CA ALA A 169 12.58 16.05 -2.75
C ALA A 169 11.50 16.12 -3.85
N GLY A 170 10.27 16.33 -3.42
CA GLY A 170 9.10 16.39 -4.27
C GLY A 170 8.82 17.77 -4.86
N LYS A 171 7.91 17.82 -5.84
CA LYS A 171 7.38 19.08 -6.37
C LYS A 171 6.45 19.71 -5.33
N VAL A 172 6.86 20.85 -4.76
CA VAL A 172 6.02 21.65 -3.86
C VAL A 172 5.33 22.75 -4.66
N THR A 173 4.01 22.81 -4.61
CA THR A 173 3.24 23.83 -5.34
C THR A 173 3.44 25.21 -4.70
N LYS A 174 3.26 26.28 -5.50
CA LYS A 174 3.34 27.66 -5.00
C LYS A 174 2.34 27.95 -3.87
N SER A 175 1.17 27.31 -3.89
CA SER A 175 0.18 27.42 -2.80
C SER A 175 0.69 26.77 -1.51
N ALA A 176 1.24 25.56 -1.60
CA ALA A 176 1.86 24.91 -0.44
C ALA A 176 3.01 25.74 0.14
N GLN A 177 3.88 26.31 -0.69
CA GLN A 177 4.97 27.19 -0.22
C GLN A 177 4.46 28.43 0.53
N LYS A 178 3.36 29.04 0.07
CA LYS A 178 2.74 30.18 0.76
C LYS A 178 2.09 29.76 2.08
N ALA A 179 1.32 28.68 2.08
CA ALA A 179 0.67 28.16 3.27
C ALA A 179 1.67 27.71 4.35
N GLN A 180 2.83 27.19 3.95
CA GLN A 180 3.91 26.85 4.87
C GLN A 180 4.62 28.06 5.50
N LYS A 181 4.64 29.22 4.82
CA LYS A 181 5.24 30.47 5.31
C LYS A 181 4.29 31.34 6.15
N ALA A 182 2.98 31.11 6.03
CA ALA A 182 1.93 31.88 6.70
C ALA A 182 1.57 31.31 8.10
N LYS A 183 2.16 30.17 8.48
CA LYS A 183 2.15 29.62 9.85
C LYS A 183 3.51 29.87 10.48
#